data_AF-A0A350PUR2-F1
#
_entry.id   AF-A0A350PUR2-F1
#
_cell.length_a   1.000
_cell.length_b   1.000
_cell.length_c   1.000
_cell.angle_alpha   90.00
_cell.angle_beta   90.00
_cell.angle_gamma   90.00
#
_symmetry.space_group_name_H-M   'P 1'
#
loop_
_entity.id
_entity.type
_entity.pdbx_description
1 polymer ?
#
loop_
_entity_poly.entity_id
_entity_poly.type
_entity_poly.pdbx_seq_one_letter_code
_entity_poly.pdbx_strand_id
1 'polypeptide(L)'
;MRMSSKESAQCFAELPEVIRTQIDALIPASGLAGLPLDEARARFARVWEDKYQMFCGQIHNLGMAMIEELSADDYRGAIVLTYSGSLISLGTVQTAGRWLEYASVKFRSDVPDLVQSSAVSLVGPLRQDAVAGFSGSTLKHSSLIYRIAACPPGTPDVDQEQRIREATIFLTNAFVKLNRGISLAMDTGLDQFTLKSIVSYLAKKNGLTQVQTRAVLDDYLATVESGLLLGEKVNLGRLGSLSLKPQAARKARVMKNPQTGEEVLVPAKAACLVPKMSFAQAFKAKAGQLDPALVAGAASGDDEAGEAD
;
A
#
# COMPACT_ATOMS: atom_id res chain seq x y z
N MET A 1 -13.85 15.97 -6.75
CA MET A 1 -14.11 16.87 -7.90
C MET A 1 -14.62 16.00 -9.05
N ARG A 2 -15.87 16.16 -9.53
CA ARG A 2 -16.40 15.33 -10.63
C ARG A 2 -15.71 15.76 -11.93
N MET A 3 -14.96 14.86 -12.56
CA MET A 3 -14.34 15.10 -13.87
C MET A 3 -15.43 15.28 -14.94
N SER A 4 -15.14 16.06 -15.98
CA SER A 4 -16.05 16.21 -17.11
C SER A 4 -16.26 14.86 -17.83
N SER A 5 -17.46 14.63 -18.38
CA SER A 5 -17.77 13.43 -19.17
C SER A 5 -16.78 13.23 -20.34
N LYS A 6 -16.24 14.32 -20.92
CA LYS A 6 -15.20 14.28 -21.96
C LYS A 6 -13.84 13.82 -21.43
N GLU A 7 -13.40 14.33 -20.28
CA GLU A 7 -12.11 13.96 -19.66
C GLU A 7 -12.12 12.49 -19.19
N SER A 8 -13.28 12.03 -18.73
CA SER A 8 -13.50 10.65 -18.27
C SER A 8 -13.38 9.64 -19.42
N ALA A 9 -13.93 9.95 -20.59
CA ALA A 9 -13.82 9.12 -21.79
C ALA A 9 -12.41 9.11 -22.38
N GLN A 10 -11.69 10.23 -22.26
CA GLN A 10 -10.33 10.37 -22.77
C GLN A 10 -9.32 9.49 -22.01
N CYS A 11 -9.45 9.39 -20.68
CA CYS A 11 -8.57 8.54 -19.85
C CYS A 11 -8.63 7.05 -20.24
N PHE A 12 -9.81 6.52 -20.56
CA PHE A 12 -9.93 5.13 -21.02
C PHE A 12 -9.34 4.93 -22.43
N ALA A 13 -9.51 5.89 -23.33
CA ALA A 13 -9.02 5.80 -24.71
C ALA A 13 -7.48 5.79 -24.79
N GLU A 14 -6.79 6.46 -23.86
CA GLU A 14 -5.33 6.55 -23.81
C GLU A 14 -4.65 5.26 -23.29
N LEU A 15 -5.41 4.36 -22.66
CA LEU A 15 -4.86 3.09 -22.17
C LEU A 15 -4.54 2.14 -23.33
N PRO A 16 -3.46 1.34 -23.24
CA PRO A 16 -3.19 0.23 -24.15
C PRO A 16 -4.42 -0.65 -24.42
N GLU A 17 -4.58 -1.09 -25.67
CA GLU A 17 -5.75 -1.86 -26.13
C GLU A 17 -6.03 -3.08 -25.25
N VAL A 18 -4.98 -3.81 -24.89
CA VAL A 18 -5.07 -4.98 -24.00
C VAL A 18 -5.71 -4.65 -22.65
N ILE A 19 -5.42 -3.46 -22.08
CA ILE A 19 -6.01 -3.01 -20.81
C ILE A 19 -7.47 -2.65 -21.03
N ARG A 20 -7.78 -1.94 -22.11
CA ARG A 20 -9.17 -1.58 -22.44
C ARG A 20 -10.05 -2.81 -22.58
N THR A 21 -9.58 -3.83 -23.30
CA THR A 21 -10.29 -5.12 -23.45
C THR A 21 -10.47 -5.82 -22.11
N GLN A 22 -9.46 -5.80 -21.23
CA GLN A 22 -9.57 -6.40 -19.91
C GLN A 22 -10.55 -5.65 -19.01
N ILE A 23 -10.54 -4.32 -19.04
CA ILE A 23 -11.52 -3.49 -18.32
C ILE A 23 -12.94 -3.83 -18.77
N ASP A 24 -13.18 -3.89 -20.08
CA ASP A 24 -14.50 -4.24 -20.62
C ASP A 24 -14.97 -5.62 -20.17
N ALA A 25 -14.06 -6.60 -20.10
CA ALA A 25 -14.37 -7.94 -19.59
C ALA A 25 -14.67 -7.98 -18.08
N LEU A 26 -14.21 -6.99 -17.31
CA LEU A 26 -14.41 -6.93 -15.86
C LEU A 26 -15.68 -6.19 -15.45
N ILE A 27 -16.18 -5.27 -16.28
CA ILE A 27 -17.39 -4.47 -15.97
C ILE A 27 -18.61 -5.33 -15.61
N PRO A 28 -18.97 -6.41 -16.35
CA PRO A 28 -20.15 -7.22 -16.04
C PRO A 28 -20.10 -7.92 -14.67
N ALA A 29 -18.90 -8.26 -14.20
CA ALA A 29 -18.68 -8.93 -12.91
C ALA A 29 -18.41 -7.95 -11.76
N SER A 30 -18.47 -6.65 -12.02
CA SER A 30 -18.15 -5.60 -11.06
C SER A 30 -19.41 -5.00 -10.42
N GLY A 31 -19.22 -4.27 -9.31
CA GLY A 31 -20.27 -3.44 -8.71
C GLY A 31 -20.72 -2.25 -9.57
N LEU A 32 -20.20 -2.10 -10.80
CA LEU A 32 -20.50 -1.00 -11.72
C LEU A 32 -21.42 -1.39 -12.87
N ALA A 33 -21.94 -2.63 -12.91
CA ALA A 33 -22.81 -3.10 -14.00
C ALA A 33 -24.09 -2.26 -14.20
N GLY A 34 -24.51 -1.49 -13.18
CA GLY A 34 -25.65 -0.57 -13.25
C GLY A 34 -25.34 0.86 -13.71
N LEU A 35 -24.06 1.20 -13.98
CA LEU A 35 -23.68 2.52 -14.49
C LEU A 35 -23.65 2.54 -16.03
N PRO A 36 -23.76 3.73 -16.65
CA PRO A 36 -23.46 3.89 -18.07
C PRO A 36 -22.07 3.34 -18.40
N LEU A 37 -21.94 2.63 -19.52
CA LEU A 37 -20.71 1.92 -19.90
C LEU A 37 -19.48 2.84 -19.92
N ASP A 38 -19.63 4.06 -20.45
CA ASP A 38 -18.54 5.03 -20.50
C ASP A 38 -18.11 5.51 -19.10
N GLU A 39 -19.06 5.62 -18.16
CA GLU A 39 -18.75 5.96 -16.77
C GLU A 39 -18.06 4.79 -16.06
N ALA A 40 -18.52 3.56 -16.28
CA ALA A 40 -17.88 2.37 -15.73
C ALA A 40 -16.43 2.22 -16.24
N ARG A 41 -16.24 2.38 -17.56
CA ARG A 41 -14.91 2.38 -18.21
C ARG A 41 -13.98 3.43 -17.63
N ALA A 42 -14.46 4.67 -17.50
CA ALA A 42 -13.66 5.76 -16.94
C ALA A 42 -13.22 5.50 -15.50
N ARG A 43 -14.10 4.96 -14.65
CA ARG A 43 -13.77 4.59 -13.26
C ARG A 43 -12.72 3.50 -13.19
N PHE A 44 -12.85 2.46 -14.02
CA PHE A 44 -11.86 1.39 -14.10
C PHE A 44 -10.51 1.89 -14.64
N ALA A 45 -10.54 2.71 -15.69
CA ALA A 45 -9.35 3.31 -16.27
C ALA A 45 -8.58 4.13 -15.24
N ARG A 46 -9.30 4.97 -14.48
CA ARG A 46 -8.71 5.79 -13.43
C ARG A 46 -8.03 4.95 -12.36
N VAL A 47 -8.69 3.91 -11.86
CA VAL A 47 -8.10 3.05 -10.84
C VAL A 47 -6.91 2.26 -11.37
N TRP A 48 -6.97 1.80 -12.61
CA TRP A 48 -5.82 1.15 -13.23
C TRP A 48 -4.64 2.11 -13.32
N GLU A 49 -4.89 3.36 -13.73
CA GLU A 49 -3.84 4.40 -13.81
C GLU A 49 -3.29 4.74 -12.43
N ASP A 50 -4.15 4.95 -11.42
CA ASP A 50 -3.72 5.23 -10.05
C ASP A 50 -2.86 4.07 -9.49
N LYS A 51 -3.20 2.81 -9.81
CA LYS A 51 -2.34 1.65 -9.46
C LYS A 51 -0.99 1.73 -10.16
N TYR A 52 -0.98 2.05 -11.44
CA TYR A 52 0.27 2.18 -12.20
C TYR A 52 1.15 3.30 -11.64
N GLN A 53 0.57 4.44 -11.28
CA GLN A 53 1.30 5.54 -10.63
C GLN A 53 1.86 5.14 -9.26
N MET A 54 1.06 4.45 -8.42
CA MET A 54 1.54 3.91 -7.14
C MET A 54 2.69 2.91 -7.33
N PHE A 55 2.60 2.05 -8.34
CA PHE A 55 3.68 1.14 -8.72
C PHE A 55 4.95 1.91 -9.08
N CYS A 56 4.88 2.83 -10.04
CA CYS A 56 6.03 3.62 -10.48
C CYS A 56 6.68 4.40 -9.32
N GLY A 57 5.86 5.08 -8.52
CA GLY A 57 6.33 5.82 -7.35
C GLY A 57 7.06 4.92 -6.35
N GLN A 58 6.50 3.74 -6.03
CA GLN A 58 7.14 2.83 -5.08
C GLN A 58 8.44 2.23 -5.62
N ILE A 59 8.49 1.86 -6.90
CA ILE A 59 9.72 1.37 -7.54
C ILE A 59 10.81 2.45 -7.51
N HIS A 60 10.46 3.69 -7.81
CA HIS A 60 11.37 4.83 -7.71
C HIS A 60 11.88 5.04 -6.28
N ASN A 61 10.98 5.07 -5.29
CA ASN A 61 11.31 5.32 -3.88
C ASN A 61 12.23 4.26 -3.27
N LEU A 62 12.20 3.03 -3.80
CA LEU A 62 13.08 1.93 -3.38
C LEU A 62 14.36 1.82 -4.22
N GLY A 63 14.55 2.71 -5.20
CA GLY A 63 15.70 2.67 -6.10
C GLY A 63 15.78 1.37 -6.89
N MET A 64 14.63 0.83 -7.29
CA MET A 64 14.53 -0.33 -8.18
C MET A 64 14.55 0.13 -9.64
N ALA A 65 14.96 -0.74 -10.56
CA ALA A 65 15.10 -0.43 -11.97
C ALA A 65 13.96 -1.08 -12.78
N MET A 66 13.33 -0.29 -13.64
CA MET A 66 12.40 -0.78 -14.66
C MET A 66 13.18 -1.47 -15.76
N ILE A 67 12.79 -2.70 -16.10
CA ILE A 67 13.46 -3.54 -17.10
C ILE A 67 12.42 -4.15 -18.04
N GLU A 68 12.81 -4.43 -19.28
CA GLU A 68 11.94 -5.08 -20.28
C GLU A 68 11.92 -6.60 -20.12
N GLU A 69 13.01 -7.15 -19.58
CA GLU A 69 13.20 -8.59 -19.43
C GLU A 69 14.05 -8.94 -18.20
N LEU A 70 13.63 -10.00 -17.50
CA LEU A 70 14.40 -10.69 -16.47
C LEU A 70 14.65 -12.13 -16.91
N SER A 71 15.92 -12.56 -16.96
CA SER A 71 16.25 -13.94 -17.32
C SER A 71 15.70 -14.95 -16.31
N ALA A 72 15.45 -16.18 -16.75
CA ALA A 72 14.92 -17.24 -15.89
C ALA A 72 15.87 -17.62 -14.73
N ASP A 73 17.18 -17.48 -14.97
CA ASP A 73 18.27 -17.75 -14.03
C ASP A 73 18.77 -16.48 -13.30
N ASP A 74 18.11 -15.33 -13.50
CA ASP A 74 18.49 -14.09 -12.84
C ASP A 74 18.29 -14.19 -11.32
N TYR A 75 19.36 -13.98 -10.56
CA TYR A 75 19.33 -14.10 -9.10
C TYR A 75 18.49 -13.02 -8.43
N ARG A 76 18.23 -11.89 -9.09
CA ARG A 76 17.70 -10.67 -8.46
C ARG A 76 16.22 -10.79 -8.10
N GLY A 77 15.85 -10.17 -6.99
CA GLY A 77 14.45 -9.97 -6.63
C GLY A 77 13.74 -9.01 -7.60
N ALA A 78 12.47 -9.27 -7.89
CA ALA A 78 11.69 -8.50 -8.85
C ALA A 78 10.22 -8.35 -8.45
N ILE A 79 9.57 -7.30 -8.95
CA ILE A 79 8.14 -7.07 -8.84
C ILE A 79 7.60 -6.84 -10.25
N VAL A 80 6.50 -7.51 -10.55
CA VAL A 80 5.85 -7.50 -11.85
C VAL A 80 4.44 -6.98 -11.69
N LEU A 81 4.09 -5.99 -12.49
CA LEU A 81 2.72 -5.53 -12.67
C LEU A 81 2.17 -6.15 -13.95
N THR A 82 1.04 -6.83 -13.86
CA THR A 82 0.37 -7.40 -15.04
C THR A 82 -0.62 -6.44 -15.65
N TYR A 83 -0.99 -6.67 -16.91
CA TYR A 83 -2.04 -5.91 -17.60
C TYR A 83 -3.36 -5.88 -16.82
N SER A 84 -3.68 -6.97 -16.09
CA SER A 84 -4.88 -7.08 -15.26
C SER A 84 -4.77 -6.32 -13.93
N GLY A 85 -3.69 -5.57 -13.71
CA GLY A 85 -3.45 -4.82 -12.50
C GLY A 85 -3.14 -5.69 -11.28
N SER A 86 -2.65 -6.91 -11.49
CA SER A 86 -2.21 -7.82 -10.41
C SER A 86 -0.70 -7.72 -10.21
N LEU A 87 -0.23 -8.06 -9.01
CA LEU A 87 1.18 -7.99 -8.64
C LEU A 87 1.76 -9.38 -8.45
N ILE A 88 2.94 -9.62 -9.02
CA ILE A 88 3.77 -10.79 -8.74
C ILE A 88 5.07 -10.28 -8.13
N SER A 89 5.35 -10.67 -6.90
CA SER A 89 6.58 -10.35 -6.19
C SER A 89 7.45 -11.60 -6.12
N LEU A 90 8.74 -11.43 -6.40
CA LEU A 90 9.73 -12.49 -6.48
C LEU A 90 10.91 -12.14 -5.58
N GLY A 91 11.24 -13.04 -4.67
CA GLY A 91 12.47 -12.98 -3.90
C GLY A 91 13.72 -13.23 -4.75
N THR A 92 14.87 -13.12 -4.10
CA THR A 92 16.16 -13.56 -4.66
C THR A 92 16.17 -15.08 -4.87
N VAL A 93 16.97 -15.57 -5.83
CA VAL A 93 17.17 -17.02 -5.98
C VAL A 93 17.99 -17.54 -4.81
N GLN A 94 17.49 -18.59 -4.15
CA GLN A 94 18.21 -19.35 -3.13
C GLN A 94 18.42 -20.80 -3.62
N THR A 95 19.12 -21.62 -2.85
CA THR A 95 19.41 -23.03 -3.21
C THR A 95 18.16 -23.84 -3.53
N ALA A 96 17.05 -23.58 -2.83
CA ALA A 96 15.78 -24.27 -3.05
C ALA A 96 14.90 -23.61 -4.13
N GLY A 97 15.33 -22.48 -4.72
CA GLY A 97 14.52 -21.62 -5.59
C GLY A 97 14.24 -20.26 -4.94
N ARG A 98 13.26 -19.52 -5.46
CA ARG A 98 12.84 -18.22 -4.89
C ARG A 98 11.45 -18.30 -4.28
N TRP A 99 11.14 -17.38 -3.37
CA TRP A 99 9.75 -17.21 -2.95
C TRP A 99 9.00 -16.36 -3.97
N LEU A 100 7.70 -16.63 -4.11
CA LEU A 100 6.77 -15.92 -4.97
C LEU A 100 5.56 -15.52 -4.14
N GLU A 101 5.14 -14.27 -4.27
CA GLU A 101 3.83 -13.80 -3.80
C GLU A 101 3.07 -13.21 -4.97
N TYR A 102 1.91 -13.77 -5.27
CA TYR A 102 0.98 -13.22 -6.23
C TYR A 102 -0.21 -12.66 -5.49
N ALA A 103 -0.37 -11.33 -5.55
CA ALA A 103 -1.54 -10.64 -5.07
C ALA A 103 -2.49 -10.47 -6.25
N SER A 104 -3.52 -11.32 -6.26
CA SER A 104 -4.60 -11.21 -7.22
C SER A 104 -5.38 -9.96 -6.89
N VAL A 105 -5.50 -9.09 -7.87
CA VAL A 105 -6.37 -7.93 -7.74
C VAL A 105 -7.62 -8.27 -8.50
N LYS A 106 -8.54 -8.97 -7.84
CA LYS A 106 -9.74 -9.44 -8.52
C LYS A 106 -11.02 -8.98 -7.87
N PHE A 107 -11.84 -8.38 -8.72
CA PHE A 107 -13.30 -8.48 -8.68
C PHE A 107 -13.81 -9.79 -9.32
N ARG A 108 -12.94 -10.77 -9.62
CA ARG A 108 -13.39 -12.13 -9.98
C ARG A 108 -13.24 -13.07 -8.79
N SER A 109 -14.32 -13.75 -8.44
CA SER A 109 -14.43 -14.69 -7.31
C SER A 109 -13.64 -16.01 -7.45
N ASP A 110 -12.93 -16.21 -8.57
CA ASP A 110 -12.43 -17.51 -9.02
C ASP A 110 -10.91 -17.72 -8.91
N VAL A 111 -10.14 -16.74 -8.41
CA VAL A 111 -8.68 -16.90 -8.18
C VAL A 111 -8.34 -16.45 -6.76
N PRO A 112 -7.48 -17.18 -6.03
CA PRO A 112 -7.12 -16.84 -4.66
C PRO A 112 -6.61 -15.39 -4.56
N ASP A 113 -7.10 -14.64 -3.58
CA ASP A 113 -6.71 -13.25 -3.31
C ASP A 113 -5.19 -13.07 -3.16
N LEU A 114 -4.55 -14.12 -2.64
CA LEU A 114 -3.13 -14.17 -2.40
C LEU A 114 -2.64 -15.60 -2.62
N VAL A 115 -1.62 -15.76 -3.45
CA VAL A 115 -0.87 -17.01 -3.60
C VAL A 115 0.54 -16.76 -3.09
N GLN A 116 0.97 -17.56 -2.12
CA GLN A 116 2.34 -17.56 -1.63
C GLN A 116 2.95 -18.94 -1.91
N SER A 117 4.17 -18.96 -2.41
CA SER A 117 4.90 -20.18 -2.68
C SER A 117 6.38 -19.97 -2.39
N SER A 118 7.02 -20.99 -1.83
CA SER A 118 8.47 -21.08 -1.69
C SER A 118 9.02 -22.04 -2.74
N ALA A 119 10.34 -22.03 -2.94
CA ALA A 119 11.02 -22.94 -3.87
C ALA A 119 10.48 -22.88 -5.32
N VAL A 120 10.15 -21.67 -5.78
CA VAL A 120 9.65 -21.41 -7.14
C VAL A 120 10.81 -21.22 -8.09
N SER A 121 10.67 -21.73 -9.31
CA SER A 121 11.56 -21.44 -10.43
C SER A 121 10.78 -20.93 -11.64
N LEU A 122 11.37 -20.00 -12.37
CA LEU A 122 10.81 -19.47 -13.61
C LEU A 122 10.97 -20.53 -14.72
N VAL A 123 9.90 -20.78 -15.47
CA VAL A 123 9.94 -21.72 -16.61
C VAL A 123 10.66 -21.11 -17.82
N GLY A 124 10.66 -19.78 -17.90
CA GLY A 124 11.33 -19.00 -18.94
C GLY A 124 11.54 -17.55 -18.48
N PRO A 125 12.14 -16.70 -19.31
CA PRO A 125 12.37 -15.30 -18.94
C PRO A 125 11.04 -14.57 -18.72
N LEU A 126 11.02 -13.65 -17.76
CA LEU A 126 9.92 -12.69 -17.63
C LEU A 126 10.14 -11.61 -18.66
N ARG A 127 9.21 -11.44 -19.60
CA ARG A 127 9.28 -10.39 -20.62
C ARG A 127 8.01 -9.57 -20.57
N GLN A 128 8.16 -8.26 -20.79
CA GLN A 128 7.01 -7.42 -21.05
C GLN A 128 6.21 -7.99 -22.24
N ASP A 129 4.88 -7.87 -22.17
CA ASP A 129 3.94 -8.37 -23.17
C ASP A 129 3.91 -9.89 -23.33
N ALA A 130 4.52 -10.63 -22.39
CA ALA A 130 4.50 -12.09 -22.34
C ALA A 130 3.82 -12.63 -21.08
N VAL A 131 3.46 -13.91 -21.11
CA VAL A 131 2.96 -14.66 -19.94
C VAL A 131 4.15 -15.18 -19.14
N ALA A 132 4.16 -14.95 -17.83
CA ALA A 132 5.13 -15.58 -16.94
C ALA A 132 4.72 -17.02 -16.64
N GLY A 133 5.67 -17.95 -16.71
CA GLY A 133 5.50 -19.34 -16.33
C GLY A 133 6.26 -19.67 -15.04
N PHE A 134 5.61 -20.41 -14.13
CA PHE A 134 6.21 -20.80 -12.84
C PHE A 134 6.11 -22.30 -12.59
N SER A 135 7.18 -22.85 -12.03
CA SER A 135 7.25 -24.20 -11.48
C SER A 135 7.43 -24.12 -9.95
N GLY A 136 6.92 -25.11 -9.21
CA GLY A 136 6.92 -25.06 -7.74
C GLY A 136 5.84 -24.16 -7.11
N SER A 137 4.96 -23.55 -7.90
CA SER A 137 3.83 -22.73 -7.45
C SER A 137 2.48 -23.32 -7.87
N THR A 138 1.42 -22.97 -7.13
CA THR A 138 0.03 -23.22 -7.54
C THR A 138 -0.38 -22.30 -8.69
N LEU A 139 0.22 -21.11 -8.78
CA LEU A 139 0.13 -20.24 -9.95
C LEU A 139 1.05 -20.79 -11.04
N LYS A 140 0.51 -21.44 -12.07
CA LYS A 140 1.29 -21.95 -13.21
C LYS A 140 1.65 -20.86 -14.21
N HIS A 141 0.71 -19.96 -14.48
CA HIS A 141 0.85 -18.89 -15.45
C HIS A 141 0.24 -17.58 -14.94
N SER A 142 0.84 -16.45 -15.31
CA SER A 142 0.25 -15.13 -15.07
C SER A 142 -0.64 -14.65 -16.24
N SER A 143 -1.33 -13.53 -16.05
CA SER A 143 -1.74 -12.70 -17.19
C SER A 143 -0.52 -12.03 -17.85
N LEU A 144 -0.72 -11.39 -19.00
CA LEU A 144 0.35 -10.67 -19.70
C LEU A 144 1.03 -9.66 -18.76
N ILE A 145 2.35 -9.63 -18.83
CA ILE A 145 3.18 -8.72 -18.03
C ILE A 145 3.13 -7.32 -18.65
N TYR A 146 2.77 -6.32 -17.84
CA TYR A 146 2.80 -4.92 -18.27
C TYR A 146 4.14 -4.26 -17.96
N ARG A 147 4.66 -4.46 -16.74
CA ARG A 147 5.96 -3.90 -16.33
C ARG A 147 6.69 -4.83 -15.38
N ILE A 148 8.02 -4.80 -15.47
CA ILE A 148 8.92 -5.53 -14.58
C ILE A 148 9.85 -4.52 -13.92
N ALA A 149 9.99 -4.62 -12.61
CA ALA A 149 10.97 -3.88 -11.84
C ALA A 149 11.86 -4.86 -11.08
N ALA A 150 13.18 -4.72 -11.18
CA ALA A 150 14.14 -5.55 -10.46
C ALA A 150 15.08 -4.70 -9.61
N CYS A 151 15.68 -5.32 -8.60
CA CYS A 151 16.76 -4.66 -7.87
C CYS A 151 17.95 -4.37 -8.81
N PRO A 152 18.70 -3.26 -8.61
CA PRO A 152 19.90 -3.01 -9.40
C PRO A 152 20.95 -4.13 -9.24
N PRO A 153 21.73 -4.46 -10.28
CA PRO A 153 22.83 -5.41 -10.18
C PRO A 153 23.81 -5.03 -9.05
N GLY A 154 24.27 -6.01 -8.27
CA GLY A 154 25.21 -5.79 -7.17
C GLY A 154 24.56 -5.36 -5.85
N THR A 155 23.22 -5.24 -5.80
CA THR A 155 22.51 -5.02 -4.52
C THR A 155 22.63 -6.28 -3.64
N PRO A 156 23.05 -6.18 -2.37
CA PRO A 156 23.13 -7.33 -1.46
C PRO A 156 21.78 -8.03 -1.28
N ASP A 157 21.77 -9.36 -1.14
CA ASP A 157 20.54 -10.15 -1.06
C ASP A 157 19.59 -9.68 0.05
N VAL A 158 20.13 -9.34 1.23
CA VAL A 158 19.35 -8.81 2.36
C VAL A 158 18.62 -7.53 1.99
N ASP A 159 19.27 -6.63 1.25
CA ASP A 159 18.69 -5.38 0.81
C ASP A 159 17.65 -5.60 -0.29
N GLN A 160 17.90 -6.54 -1.21
CA GLN A 160 16.92 -6.92 -2.22
C GLN A 160 15.65 -7.47 -1.56
N GLU A 161 15.80 -8.45 -0.67
CA GLU A 161 14.69 -9.06 0.07
C GLU A 161 13.88 -8.02 0.82
N GLN A 162 14.55 -7.05 1.44
CA GLN A 162 13.90 -5.96 2.14
C GLN A 162 13.12 -5.04 1.19
N ARG A 163 13.71 -4.63 0.05
CA ARG A 163 13.05 -3.77 -0.93
C ARG A 163 11.82 -4.46 -1.53
N ILE A 164 11.96 -5.71 -1.96
CA ILE A 164 10.84 -6.47 -2.53
C ILE A 164 9.73 -6.57 -1.51
N ARG A 165 10.02 -6.99 -0.27
CA ARG A 165 8.99 -7.07 0.79
C ARG A 165 8.34 -5.72 1.01
N GLU A 166 9.10 -4.64 1.20
CA GLU A 166 8.55 -3.30 1.45
C GLU A 166 7.60 -2.85 0.33
N ALA A 167 7.98 -3.02 -0.93
CA ALA A 167 7.09 -2.74 -2.06
C ALA A 167 5.87 -3.66 -2.10
N THR A 168 6.02 -4.96 -1.86
CA THR A 168 4.89 -5.89 -1.84
C THR A 168 3.84 -5.48 -0.81
N ILE A 169 4.24 -5.12 0.42
CA ILE A 169 3.30 -4.64 1.45
C ILE A 169 2.60 -3.38 0.99
N PHE A 170 3.38 -2.37 0.58
CA PHE A 170 2.85 -1.07 0.22
C PHE A 170 1.86 -1.18 -0.96
N LEU A 171 2.29 -1.82 -2.05
CA LEU A 171 1.52 -1.90 -3.29
C LEU A 171 0.28 -2.76 -3.13
N THR A 172 0.36 -3.89 -2.41
CA THR A 172 -0.82 -4.74 -2.17
C THR A 172 -1.88 -3.96 -1.39
N ASN A 173 -1.49 -3.24 -0.33
CA ASN A 173 -2.42 -2.42 0.45
C ASN A 173 -2.98 -1.25 -0.37
N ALA A 174 -2.12 -0.53 -1.10
CA ALA A 174 -2.55 0.57 -1.97
C ALA A 174 -3.56 0.09 -3.02
N PHE A 175 -3.30 -1.05 -3.65
CA PHE A 175 -4.17 -1.59 -4.71
C PHE A 175 -5.49 -2.07 -4.13
N VAL A 176 -5.49 -2.75 -2.99
CA VAL A 176 -6.72 -3.13 -2.28
C VAL A 176 -7.57 -1.90 -1.96
N LYS A 177 -6.96 -0.81 -1.47
CA LYS A 177 -7.65 0.46 -1.23
C LYS A 177 -8.28 1.04 -2.49
N LEU A 178 -7.53 1.11 -3.59
CA LEU A 178 -8.03 1.65 -4.87
C LEU A 178 -9.22 0.83 -5.42
N ASN A 179 -9.19 -0.49 -5.30
CA ASN A 179 -10.30 -1.34 -5.76
C ASN A 179 -11.58 -1.14 -4.94
N ARG A 180 -11.47 -0.88 -3.63
CA ARG A 180 -12.67 -0.60 -2.83
C ARG A 180 -13.42 0.64 -3.31
N GLY A 181 -12.73 1.63 -3.90
CA GLY A 181 -13.37 2.79 -4.52
C GLY A 181 -14.25 2.48 -5.74
N ILE A 182 -14.04 1.32 -6.39
CA ILE A 182 -14.87 0.86 -7.53
C ILE A 182 -16.07 0.04 -7.05
N SER A 183 -15.92 -0.74 -5.98
CA SER A 183 -17.03 -1.50 -5.41
C SER A 183 -18.01 -0.57 -4.68
N LEU A 184 -19.13 -0.26 -5.31
CA LEU A 184 -20.33 0.27 -4.63
C LEU A 184 -20.91 -0.72 -3.59
N ALA A 185 -20.37 -1.94 -3.51
CA ALA A 185 -20.64 -2.89 -2.45
C ALA A 185 -19.74 -2.63 -1.24
N MET A 186 -20.35 -1.95 -0.27
CA MET A 186 -19.94 -1.81 1.13
C MET A 186 -18.74 -0.90 1.39
N ASP A 187 -19.09 0.30 1.86
CA ASP A 187 -18.57 0.85 3.10
C ASP A 187 -18.60 -0.23 4.21
N THR A 188 -17.69 -1.20 4.15
CA THR A 188 -17.19 -1.82 5.37
C THR A 188 -16.06 -0.93 5.80
N GLY A 189 -16.28 -0.11 6.82
CA GLY A 189 -15.26 0.61 7.60
C GLY A 189 -14.22 -0.33 8.23
N LEU A 190 -13.57 -1.15 7.41
CA LEU A 190 -12.37 -1.89 7.70
C LEU A 190 -11.21 -0.99 7.33
N ASP A 191 -10.90 -0.09 8.25
CA ASP A 191 -9.64 0.62 8.34
C ASP A 191 -8.49 -0.37 8.11
N GLN A 192 -7.87 -0.27 6.92
CA GLN A 192 -6.85 -1.22 6.45
C GLN A 192 -5.59 -1.21 7.33
N PHE A 193 -5.46 -0.21 8.19
CA PHE A 193 -4.38 -0.08 9.16
C PHE A 193 -4.88 -0.13 10.62
N THR A 194 -6.01 -0.81 10.87
CA THR A 194 -6.39 -1.20 12.23
C THR A 194 -5.46 -2.25 12.79
N LEU A 195 -5.40 -2.31 14.11
CA LEU A 195 -4.69 -3.36 14.83
C LEU A 195 -5.12 -4.78 14.38
N LYS A 196 -6.42 -4.97 14.08
CA LYS A 196 -6.98 -6.24 13.60
C LYS A 196 -6.46 -6.62 12.21
N SER A 197 -6.43 -5.67 11.26
CA SER A 197 -5.92 -5.94 9.91
C SER A 197 -4.42 -6.21 9.92
N ILE A 198 -3.65 -5.45 10.72
CA ILE A 198 -2.21 -5.66 10.93
C ILE A 198 -1.95 -7.05 11.50
N VAL A 199 -2.67 -7.49 12.53
CA VAL A 199 -2.54 -8.83 13.12
C VAL A 199 -2.83 -9.92 12.09
N SER A 200 -3.92 -9.80 11.33
CA SER A 200 -4.27 -10.77 10.28
C SER A 200 -3.19 -10.89 9.21
N TYR A 201 -2.65 -9.75 8.77
CA TYR A 201 -1.58 -9.70 7.79
C TYR A 201 -0.29 -10.35 8.31
N LEU A 202 0.16 -9.95 9.51
CA LEU A 202 1.38 -10.47 10.13
C LEU A 202 1.29 -11.97 10.44
N ALA A 203 0.12 -12.45 10.87
CA ALA A 203 -0.13 -13.86 11.13
C ALA A 203 0.07 -14.70 9.87
N LYS A 204 -0.60 -14.33 8.77
CA LYS A 204 -0.46 -15.01 7.47
C LYS A 204 0.98 -14.98 6.99
N LYS A 205 1.62 -13.81 7.03
CA LYS A 205 2.98 -13.61 6.53
C LYS A 205 4.03 -14.46 7.24
N ASN A 206 3.92 -14.59 8.56
CA ASN A 206 4.92 -15.29 9.36
C ASN A 206 4.52 -16.73 9.72
N GLY A 207 3.42 -17.24 9.14
CA GLY A 207 2.89 -18.57 9.47
C GLY A 207 2.48 -18.72 10.94
N LEU A 208 2.14 -17.61 11.60
CA LEU A 208 1.70 -17.57 13.00
C LEU A 208 0.18 -17.55 13.08
N THR A 209 -0.36 -17.94 14.23
CA THR A 209 -1.78 -17.71 14.51
C THR A 209 -2.04 -16.22 14.79
N GLN A 210 -3.27 -15.75 14.52
CA GLN A 210 -3.65 -14.37 14.85
C GLN A 210 -3.56 -14.10 16.36
N VAL A 211 -3.81 -15.11 17.19
CA VAL A 211 -3.70 -15.00 18.66
C VAL A 211 -2.25 -14.77 19.08
N GLN A 212 -1.30 -15.58 18.58
CA GLN A 212 0.12 -15.40 18.87
C GLN A 212 0.64 -14.05 18.36
N THR A 213 0.26 -13.69 17.14
CA THR A 213 0.65 -12.41 16.54
C THR A 213 0.12 -11.23 17.33
N ARG A 214 -1.12 -11.32 17.83
CA ARG A 214 -1.73 -10.30 18.67
C ARG A 214 -0.97 -10.14 19.99
N ALA A 215 -0.65 -11.25 20.66
CA ALA A 215 0.11 -11.24 21.91
C ALA A 215 1.47 -10.55 21.75
N VAL A 216 2.24 -10.91 20.72
CA VAL A 216 3.54 -10.27 20.43
C VAL A 216 3.40 -8.76 20.19
N LEU A 217 2.34 -8.33 19.51
CA LEU A 217 2.11 -6.92 19.23
C LEU A 217 1.70 -6.14 20.50
N ASP A 218 0.88 -6.73 21.36
CA ASP A 218 0.48 -6.14 22.63
C ASP A 218 1.70 -6.02 23.58
N ASP A 219 2.55 -7.06 23.66
CA ASP A 219 3.80 -7.04 24.44
C ASP A 219 4.77 -5.95 23.95
N TYR A 220 4.88 -5.80 22.62
CA TYR A 220 5.66 -4.73 22.02
C TYR A 220 5.15 -3.34 22.42
N LEU A 221 3.83 -3.10 22.33
CA LEU A 221 3.23 -1.82 22.71
C LEU A 221 3.41 -1.53 24.21
N ALA A 222 3.21 -2.52 25.08
CA ALA A 222 3.42 -2.39 26.52
C ALA A 222 4.88 -2.05 26.87
N THR A 223 5.84 -2.63 26.13
CA THR A 223 7.28 -2.32 26.29
C THR A 223 7.58 -0.88 25.87
N VAL A 224 7.02 -0.42 24.74
CA VAL A 224 7.17 0.97 24.27
C VAL A 224 6.56 1.96 25.25
N GLU A 225 5.36 1.67 25.77
CA GLU A 225 4.69 2.48 26.78
C GLU A 225 5.52 2.58 28.06
N SER A 226 6.01 1.45 28.56
CA SER A 226 6.85 1.39 29.76
C SER A 226 8.12 2.23 29.60
N GLY A 227 8.83 2.10 28.47
CA GLY A 227 10.02 2.93 28.19
C GLY A 227 9.70 4.43 28.18
N LEU A 228 8.57 4.83 27.60
CA LEU A 228 8.15 6.24 27.58
C LEU A 228 7.80 6.77 28.97
N LEU A 229 7.06 5.99 29.77
CA LEU A 229 6.67 6.39 31.13
C LEU A 229 7.87 6.47 32.08
N LEU A 230 8.94 5.72 31.81
CA LEU A 230 10.23 5.85 32.48
C LEU A 230 11.02 7.10 32.03
N GLY A 231 10.48 7.90 31.11
CA GLY A 231 11.12 9.10 30.58
C GLY A 231 12.15 8.81 29.50
N GLU A 232 12.27 7.55 29.04
CA GLU A 232 13.21 7.18 28.00
C GLU A 232 12.72 7.63 26.62
N LYS A 233 13.69 7.85 25.72
CA LYS A 233 13.43 8.05 24.30
C LYS A 233 13.39 6.70 23.60
N VAL A 234 12.19 6.23 23.26
CA VAL A 234 11.99 4.94 22.60
C VAL A 234 12.16 5.07 21.09
N ASN A 235 13.04 4.26 20.50
CA ASN A 235 13.29 4.22 19.07
C ASN A 235 12.35 3.22 18.38
N LEU A 236 11.61 3.68 17.37
CA LEU A 236 10.69 2.89 16.53
C LEU A 236 11.32 2.51 15.18
N GLY A 237 12.65 2.48 15.12
CA GLY A 237 13.43 2.15 13.93
C GLY A 237 13.23 3.16 12.82
N ARG A 238 12.71 2.70 11.67
CA ARG A 238 12.59 3.51 10.45
C ARG A 238 11.55 4.62 10.54
N LEU A 239 10.59 4.49 11.44
CA LEU A 239 9.56 5.52 11.64
C LEU A 239 10.13 6.73 12.39
N GLY A 240 11.03 6.51 13.35
CA GLY A 240 11.60 7.58 14.17
C GLY A 240 11.60 7.22 15.65
N SER A 241 11.29 8.18 16.52
CA SER A 241 11.34 7.98 17.97
C SER A 241 10.16 8.63 18.70
N LEU A 242 9.72 8.00 19.79
CA LEU A 242 8.79 8.57 20.76
C LEU A 242 9.57 9.08 21.98
N SER A 243 9.07 10.15 22.59
CA SER A 243 9.63 10.73 23.82
C SER A 243 8.57 11.52 24.57
N LEU A 244 8.72 11.69 25.88
CA LEU A 244 7.92 12.66 26.64
C LEU A 244 8.60 14.03 26.65
N LYS A 245 7.82 15.10 26.45
CA LYS A 245 8.31 16.49 26.55
C LYS A 245 7.56 17.27 27.62
N PRO A 246 8.24 18.15 28.38
CA PRO A 246 7.56 19.04 29.31
C PRO A 246 6.72 20.07 28.55
N GLN A 247 5.44 20.14 28.91
CA GLN A 247 4.51 21.18 28.50
C GLN A 247 4.37 22.18 29.66
N ALA A 248 4.68 23.45 29.41
CA ALA A 248 4.56 24.50 30.41
C ALA A 248 3.10 24.72 30.83
N ALA A 249 2.91 25.16 32.08
CA ALA A 249 1.59 25.48 32.61
C ALA A 249 0.94 26.60 31.78
N ARG A 250 -0.35 26.45 31.48
CA ARG A 250 -1.16 27.43 30.74
C ARG A 250 -2.20 27.99 31.71
N LYS A 251 -2.24 29.33 31.84
CA LYS A 251 -3.27 30.01 32.63
C LYS A 251 -4.64 29.85 31.98
N ALA A 252 -5.69 30.00 32.79
CA ALA A 252 -7.05 30.06 32.28
C ALA A 252 -7.16 31.23 31.28
N ARG A 253 -7.78 30.97 30.14
CA ARG A 253 -8.01 31.99 29.11
C ARG A 253 -9.38 31.79 28.50
N VAL A 254 -10.04 32.89 28.19
CA VAL A 254 -11.24 32.86 27.37
C VAL A 254 -10.80 32.68 25.93
N MET A 255 -11.28 31.61 25.31
CA MET A 255 -11.04 31.32 23.90
C MET A 255 -12.38 31.37 23.19
N LYS A 256 -12.44 32.08 22.08
CA LYS A 256 -13.63 32.09 21.23
C LYS A 256 -13.68 30.77 20.47
N ASN A 257 -14.79 30.04 20.57
CA ASN A 257 -14.97 28.83 19.77
C ASN A 257 -14.97 29.24 18.28
N PRO A 258 -14.06 28.71 17.44
CA PRO A 258 -13.99 29.07 16.03
C PRO A 258 -15.27 28.77 15.24
N GLN A 259 -16.07 27.78 15.69
CA GLN A 259 -17.30 27.38 15.01
C GLN A 259 -18.54 28.15 15.48
N THR A 260 -18.67 28.42 16.78
CA THR A 260 -19.90 29.01 17.35
C THR A 260 -19.75 30.48 17.73
N GLY A 261 -18.52 31.00 17.78
CA GLY A 261 -18.24 32.38 18.20
C GLY A 261 -18.45 32.64 19.70
N GLU A 262 -18.87 31.65 20.47
CA GLU A 262 -19.09 31.77 21.91
C GLU A 262 -17.77 31.79 22.68
N GLU A 263 -17.74 32.56 23.76
CA GLU A 263 -16.60 32.62 24.67
C GLU A 263 -16.56 31.37 25.56
N VAL A 264 -15.61 30.48 25.29
CA VAL A 264 -15.37 29.27 26.09
C VAL A 264 -14.20 29.53 27.04
N LEU A 265 -14.45 29.37 28.34
CA LEU A 265 -13.39 29.41 29.35
C LEU A 265 -12.56 28.13 29.27
N VAL A 266 -11.31 28.24 28.81
CA VAL A 266 -10.36 27.13 28.86
C VAL A 266 -9.69 27.13 30.24
N PRO A 267 -9.84 26.08 31.05
CA PRO A 267 -9.30 26.04 32.41
C PRO A 267 -7.76 26.04 32.40
N ALA A 268 -7.18 26.47 33.51
CA ALA A 268 -5.74 26.42 33.68
C ALA A 268 -5.25 24.96 33.63
N LYS A 269 -4.20 24.69 32.84
CA LYS A 269 -3.56 23.38 32.75
C LYS A 269 -2.20 23.44 33.41
N ALA A 270 -1.98 22.61 34.42
CA ALA A 270 -0.69 22.50 35.10
C ALA A 270 0.41 21.98 34.15
N ALA A 271 1.67 22.17 34.52
CA ALA A 271 2.78 21.61 33.76
C ALA A 271 2.68 20.09 33.75
N CYS A 272 2.74 19.48 32.56
CA CYS A 272 2.64 18.03 32.41
C CYS A 272 3.60 17.54 31.33
N LEU A 273 3.92 16.24 31.34
CA LEU A 273 4.62 15.61 30.24
C LEU A 273 3.63 15.27 29.13
N VAL A 274 4.01 15.53 27.88
CA VAL A 274 3.22 15.17 26.69
C VAL A 274 4.03 14.26 25.77
N PRO A 275 3.43 13.19 25.22
CA PRO A 275 4.07 12.41 24.17
C PRO A 275 4.39 13.25 22.95
N LYS A 276 5.59 13.06 22.40
CA LYS A 276 6.01 13.62 21.13
C LYS A 276 6.67 12.54 20.28
N MET A 277 6.19 12.40 19.06
CA MET A 277 6.85 11.62 18.01
C MET A 277 7.74 12.53 17.16
N SER A 278 8.93 12.02 16.81
CA SER A 278 9.80 12.63 15.81
C SER A 278 10.09 11.62 14.72
N PHE A 279 9.78 11.95 13.47
CA PHE A 279 10.00 11.06 12.33
C PHE A 279 11.45 11.05 11.86
N ALA A 280 11.94 9.89 11.42
CA ALA A 280 13.26 9.74 10.84
C ALA A 280 13.38 10.51 9.51
N GLN A 281 14.58 11.01 9.20
CA GLN A 281 14.80 11.79 7.97
C GLN A 281 14.48 10.99 6.70
N ALA A 282 14.85 9.70 6.67
CA ALA A 282 14.53 8.81 5.56
C ALA A 282 13.01 8.65 5.35
N PHE A 283 12.25 8.59 6.44
CA PHE A 283 10.79 8.53 6.36
C PHE A 283 10.18 9.83 5.83
N LYS A 284 10.68 10.98 6.30
CA LYS A 284 10.26 12.30 5.79
C LYS A 284 10.57 12.47 4.30
N ALA A 285 11.74 12.01 3.85
CA ALA A 285 12.11 12.06 2.44
C ALA A 285 11.16 11.21 1.57
N LYS A 286 10.83 9.98 2.01
CA LYS A 286 9.84 9.13 1.34
C LYS A 286 8.46 9.79 1.29
N ALA A 287 8.01 10.39 2.40
CA ALA A 287 6.72 11.08 2.44
C ALA A 287 6.68 12.30 1.50
N GLY A 288 7.78 13.05 1.39
CA GLY A 288 7.88 14.22 0.51
C GLY A 288 7.91 13.89 -0.99
N GLN A 289 8.10 12.63 -1.37
CA GLN A 289 8.06 12.16 -2.76
C GLN A 289 6.66 11.73 -3.20
N LEU A 290 5.69 11.65 -2.28
CA LEU A 290 4.32 11.26 -2.59
C LEU A 290 3.55 12.45 -3.16
N ASP A 291 2.75 12.21 -4.21
CA ASP A 291 1.81 13.21 -4.72
C ASP A 291 0.67 13.44 -3.71
N PRO A 292 0.51 14.64 -3.15
CA PRO A 292 -0.56 14.95 -2.20
C PRO A 292 -1.95 14.70 -2.79
N ALA A 293 -2.15 14.86 -4.09
CA ALA A 293 -3.45 14.62 -4.73
C ALA A 293 -3.84 13.13 -4.69
N LEU A 294 -2.86 12.22 -4.82
CA LEU A 294 -3.08 10.77 -4.73
C LEU A 294 -3.30 10.30 -3.29
N VAL A 295 -2.74 11.01 -2.31
CA VAL A 295 -2.88 10.69 -0.87
C VAL A 295 -4.16 11.30 -0.27
N ALA A 296 -4.52 12.54 -0.64
CA ALA A 296 -5.67 13.27 -0.10
C ALA A 296 -7.02 12.70 -0.56
N GLY A 297 -7.12 12.21 -1.80
CA GLY A 297 -8.29 11.45 -2.27
C GLY A 297 -8.56 10.16 -1.49
N ALA A 298 -7.63 9.78 -0.61
CA ALA A 298 -7.67 8.60 0.23
C ALA A 298 -7.97 8.92 1.71
N ALA A 299 -7.98 10.20 2.11
CA ALA A 299 -8.17 10.67 3.48
C ALA A 299 -9.46 11.50 3.68
N SER A 300 -10.20 11.82 2.62
CA SER A 300 -11.44 12.62 2.68
C SER A 300 -12.65 11.86 3.26
N GLY A 301 -12.42 10.99 4.24
CA GLY A 301 -13.46 10.33 5.03
C GLY A 301 -13.69 11.03 6.38
N ASP A 302 -12.66 11.63 6.97
CA ASP A 302 -12.75 12.31 8.27
C ASP A 302 -11.63 13.33 8.35
N ASP A 303 -11.96 14.62 8.20
CA ASP A 303 -11.26 15.78 8.80
C ASP A 303 -11.82 17.08 8.17
N GLU A 304 -13.10 17.37 8.41
CA GLU A 304 -13.54 18.76 8.55
C GLU A 304 -13.66 19.08 10.04
N ALA A 305 -12.51 19.28 10.69
CA ALA A 305 -12.42 20.06 11.91
C ALA A 305 -10.98 20.52 12.13
N GLY A 306 -10.65 21.73 11.66
CA GLY A 306 -9.51 22.47 12.23
C GLY A 306 -8.71 23.31 11.26
N GLU A 307 -9.03 24.60 11.27
CA GLU A 307 -8.04 25.70 11.40
C GLU A 307 -7.30 26.18 10.13
N ALA A 308 -7.85 27.26 9.56
CA ALA A 308 -7.15 28.46 9.08
C ALA A 308 -8.23 29.57 9.08
N ASP A 309 -8.15 30.72 9.73
CA ASP A 309 -7.09 31.52 10.36
C ASP A 309 -7.81 32.44 11.39
#